data_AF-A0A918IA31-F1
#
_entry.id   AF-A0A918IA31-F1
#
_cell.length_a   1.000
_cell.length_b   1.000
_cell.length_c   1.000
_cell.angle_alpha   90.00
_cell.angle_beta   90.00
_cell.angle_gamma   90.00
#
_symmetry.space_group_name_H-M   'P 1'
#
loop_
_entity.id
_entity.type
_entity.pdbx_description
1 polymer ?
#
loop_
_entity_poly.entity_id
_entity_poly.type
_entity_poly.pdbx_seq_one_letter_code
_entity_poly.pdbx_strand_id
1 'polypeptide(L)'
;MSQYRSLPRTIAASGAGIDKILGEFDRQVTHLGLDRLATCLLALMDPGTGTCTTASAGHLPPAAVRPDGSIKVWWLPAGPPIGTGLGGYESLTVRMDRGTRGCSTPTAWWNDAAQTSNTRCRRLRR
;
A
#
# COMPACT_ATOMS: atom_id res chain seq x y z
N MET A 1 -5.96 9.35 -17.67
CA MET A 1 -5.71 8.43 -16.53
C MET A 1 -5.05 9.24 -15.41
N SER A 2 -5.50 9.13 -14.15
CA SER A 2 -5.08 10.06 -13.08
C SER A 2 -3.64 9.80 -12.62
N GLN A 3 -2.87 10.87 -12.39
CA GLN A 3 -1.47 10.80 -11.95
C GLN A 3 -1.32 10.03 -10.60
N TYR A 4 -2.35 10.06 -9.75
CA TYR A 4 -2.40 9.33 -8.47
C TYR A 4 -2.16 7.82 -8.58
N ARG A 5 -2.53 7.16 -9.69
CA ARG A 5 -2.34 5.70 -9.82
C ARG A 5 -0.92 5.31 -10.23
N SER A 6 -0.28 6.15 -11.03
CA SER A 6 1.02 5.84 -11.64
C SER A 6 2.19 6.26 -10.77
N LEU A 7 2.09 7.40 -10.09
CA LEU A 7 3.19 7.95 -9.28
C LEU A 7 3.72 6.98 -8.21
N PRO A 8 2.88 6.33 -7.38
CA PRO A 8 3.39 5.41 -6.36
C PRO A 8 4.16 4.23 -6.95
N ARG A 9 3.77 3.74 -8.14
CA ARG A 9 4.46 2.63 -8.81
C ARG A 9 5.85 3.05 -9.30
N THR A 10 5.95 4.24 -9.87
CA THR A 10 7.22 4.80 -10.32
C THR A 10 8.16 5.03 -9.14
N ILE A 11 7.66 5.58 -8.03
CA ILE A 11 8.45 5.80 -6.83
C ILE A 11 8.91 4.47 -6.22
N ALA A 12 8.04 3.44 -6.18
CA ALA A 12 8.38 2.12 -5.66
C ALA A 12 9.51 1.43 -6.43
N ALA A 13 9.68 1.73 -7.73
CA ALA A 13 10.78 1.18 -8.53
C ALA A 13 12.16 1.62 -8.04
N SER A 14 12.25 2.66 -7.20
CA SER A 14 13.51 3.10 -6.56
C SER A 14 13.99 2.19 -5.43
N GLY A 15 13.16 1.26 -4.95
CA GLY A 15 13.52 0.34 -3.87
C GLY A 15 13.46 0.94 -2.46
N ALA A 16 12.83 2.11 -2.30
CA ALA A 16 12.63 2.74 -1.00
C ALA A 16 11.64 1.95 -0.10
N GLY A 17 11.73 2.19 1.22
CA GLY A 17 10.74 1.72 2.19
C GLY A 17 9.34 2.30 1.90
N ILE A 18 8.29 1.56 2.27
CA ILE A 18 6.90 1.89 1.90
C ILE A 18 6.41 3.21 2.50
N ASP A 19 6.90 3.57 3.68
CA ASP A 19 6.72 4.85 4.35
C ASP A 19 7.33 6.00 3.54
N LYS A 20 8.54 5.79 3.00
CA LYS A 20 9.23 6.75 2.13
C LYS A 20 8.54 6.92 0.80
N ILE A 21 7.97 5.83 0.25
CA ILE A 21 7.15 5.90 -0.97
C ILE A 21 5.94 6.81 -0.77
N LEU A 22 5.23 6.70 0.37
CA LEU A 22 4.10 7.59 0.67
C LEU A 22 4.56 9.04 0.86
N GLY A 23 5.66 9.27 1.57
CA GLY A 23 6.21 10.62 1.76
C GLY A 23 6.58 11.29 0.43
N GLU A 24 7.23 10.56 -0.45
CA GLU A 24 7.59 11.06 -1.77
C GLU A 24 6.36 11.27 -2.67
N PHE A 25 5.36 10.40 -2.57
CA PHE A 25 4.10 10.55 -3.28
C PHE A 25 3.35 11.82 -2.83
N ASP A 26 3.25 12.05 -1.52
CA ASP A 26 2.66 13.26 -0.94
C ASP A 26 3.37 14.52 -1.40
N ARG A 27 4.71 14.50 -1.37
CA ARG A 27 5.54 15.61 -1.85
C ARG A 27 5.29 15.91 -3.33
N GLN A 28 5.25 14.89 -4.17
CA GLN A 28 5.00 15.07 -5.61
C GLN A 28 3.58 15.57 -5.90
N VAL A 29 2.56 15.04 -5.24
CA VAL A 29 1.17 15.50 -5.39
C VAL A 29 1.03 16.96 -4.95
N THR A 30 1.65 17.32 -3.83
CA THR A 30 1.67 18.71 -3.33
C THR A 30 2.36 19.64 -4.32
N HIS A 31 3.50 19.24 -4.88
CA HIS A 31 4.24 20.03 -5.89
C HIS A 31 3.49 20.17 -7.21
N LEU A 32 2.69 19.18 -7.60
CA LEU A 32 1.87 19.23 -8.80
C LEU A 32 0.65 20.17 -8.67
N GLY A 33 0.39 20.71 -7.47
CA GLY A 33 -0.74 21.61 -7.23
C GLY A 33 -2.09 20.95 -7.47
N LEU A 34 -2.19 19.64 -7.21
CA LEU A 34 -3.47 18.94 -7.35
C LEU A 34 -4.35 19.35 -6.16
N ASP A 35 -5.42 20.11 -6.42
CA ASP A 35 -6.42 20.56 -5.42
C ASP A 35 -7.32 19.41 -4.90
N ARG A 36 -6.74 18.23 -4.66
CA ARG A 36 -7.46 17.05 -4.23
C ARG A 36 -6.64 16.22 -3.25
N LEU A 37 -7.24 16.01 -2.08
CA LEU A 37 -6.75 15.06 -1.11
C LEU A 37 -7.13 13.63 -1.49
N ALA A 38 -6.24 12.68 -1.22
CA ALA A 38 -6.48 11.26 -1.45
C ALA A 38 -6.04 10.41 -0.26
N THR A 39 -6.87 9.44 0.13
CA THR A 39 -6.45 8.41 1.08
C THR A 39 -5.69 7.30 0.35
N CYS A 40 -4.63 6.77 0.94
CA CYS A 40 -3.83 5.71 0.34
C CYS A 40 -3.42 4.67 1.38
N LEU A 41 -3.53 3.39 1.04
CA LEU A 41 -2.92 2.29 1.78
C LEU A 41 -1.97 1.57 0.82
N LEU A 42 -0.71 1.43 1.22
CA LEU A 42 0.26 0.61 0.51
C LEU A 42 0.57 -0.63 1.34
N ALA A 43 0.70 -1.76 0.65
CA ALA A 43 1.10 -3.04 1.24
C ALA A 43 2.15 -3.71 0.36
N LEU A 44 3.30 -4.04 0.94
CA LEU A 44 4.33 -4.86 0.33
C LEU A 44 4.27 -6.25 0.96
N MET A 45 4.13 -7.28 0.13
CA MET A 45 4.14 -8.67 0.57
C MET A 45 5.45 -9.34 0.15
N ASP A 46 6.18 -9.89 1.11
CA ASP A 46 7.34 -10.72 0.86
C ASP A 46 6.97 -12.20 1.08
N PRO A 47 6.78 -12.99 0.00
CA PRO A 47 6.46 -14.41 0.10
C PRO A 47 7.64 -15.27 0.59
N GLY A 48 8.88 -14.78 0.48
CA GLY A 48 10.07 -15.50 0.96
C GLY A 48 10.14 -15.53 2.49
N THR A 49 9.81 -14.41 3.13
CA THR A 49 9.77 -14.30 4.60
C THR A 49 8.37 -14.49 5.20
N GLY A 50 7.32 -14.49 4.36
CA GLY A 50 5.93 -14.53 4.80
C GLY A 50 5.54 -13.28 5.58
N THR A 51 6.05 -12.11 5.18
CA THR A 51 5.77 -10.84 5.88
C THR A 51 4.98 -9.89 5.00
N CYS A 52 4.20 -9.01 5.64
CA CYS A 52 3.56 -7.89 4.99
C CYS A 52 3.94 -6.60 5.70
N THR A 53 4.49 -5.64 4.95
CA THR A 53 4.78 -4.29 5.42
C THR A 53 3.74 -3.35 4.85
N THR A 54 3.11 -2.56 5.71
CA THR A 54 2.00 -1.67 5.35
C THR A 54 2.23 -0.25 5.82
N ALA A 55 1.74 0.74 5.09
CA ALA A 55 1.71 2.14 5.53
C ALA A 55 0.43 2.81 5.03
N SER A 56 -0.14 3.72 5.85
CA SER A 56 -1.43 4.36 5.59
C SER A 56 -1.31 5.88 5.57
N ALA A 57 -1.98 6.49 4.60
CA ALA A 57 -2.23 7.93 4.46
C ALA A 57 -3.75 8.15 4.55
N GLY A 58 -4.26 8.41 5.75
CA GLY A 58 -5.68 8.66 6.03
C GLY A 58 -6.62 7.49 5.75
N HIS A 59 -6.09 6.29 5.51
CA HIS A 59 -6.86 5.12 5.14
C HIS A 59 -7.16 4.24 6.34
N LEU A 60 -8.31 3.56 6.33
CA LEU A 60 -8.71 2.65 7.40
C LEU A 60 -7.73 1.47 7.54
N PRO A 61 -7.55 0.93 8.75
CA PRO A 61 -6.72 -0.24 9.01
C PRO A 61 -7.15 -1.45 8.16
N PRO A 62 -6.21 -2.15 7.52
CA PRO A 62 -6.56 -3.33 6.75
C PRO A 62 -6.86 -4.54 7.64
N ALA A 63 -7.66 -5.44 7.10
CA ALA A 63 -8.03 -6.71 7.70
C ALA A 63 -7.51 -7.87 6.84
N ALA A 64 -6.94 -8.87 7.51
CA ALA A 64 -6.45 -10.08 6.89
C ALA A 64 -7.39 -11.25 7.19
N VAL A 65 -7.75 -12.01 6.14
CA VAL A 65 -8.59 -13.21 6.26
C VAL A 65 -7.70 -14.44 6.27
N ARG A 66 -7.76 -15.18 7.38
CA ARG A 66 -7.01 -16.42 7.57
C ARG A 66 -7.65 -17.59 6.83
N PRO A 67 -6.88 -18.67 6.58
CA PRO A 67 -7.42 -19.88 5.96
C PRO A 67 -8.62 -20.49 6.69
N ASP A 68 -8.67 -20.34 8.02
CA ASP A 68 -9.76 -20.81 8.89
C ASP A 68 -11.00 -19.90 8.87
N GLY A 69 -10.97 -18.81 8.08
CA GLY A 69 -12.06 -17.83 7.97
C GLY A 69 -12.03 -16.74 9.04
N SER A 70 -11.12 -16.80 10.01
CA SER A 70 -10.98 -15.73 11.02
C SER A 70 -10.39 -14.45 10.42
N ILE A 71 -10.79 -13.31 10.97
CA ILE A 71 -10.36 -11.98 10.50
C ILE A 71 -9.42 -11.37 11.53
N LYS A 72 -8.27 -10.86 11.08
CA LYS A 72 -7.34 -10.08 11.91
C LYS A 72 -7.19 -8.68 11.34
N VAL A 73 -7.59 -7.67 12.11
CA VAL A 73 -7.34 -6.26 11.77
C VAL A 73 -5.91 -5.89 12.16
N TRP A 74 -5.18 -5.24 11.27
CA TRP A 74 -3.83 -4.73 11.52
C TRP A 74 -3.90 -3.24 11.80
N TRP A 75 -3.85 -2.89 13.08
CA TRP A 75 -3.79 -1.50 13.53
C TRP A 75 -2.39 -0.94 13.29
N LEU A 76 -2.31 0.03 12.38
CA LEU A 76 -1.10 0.76 12.03
C LEU A 76 -1.32 2.26 12.24
N PRO A 77 -0.27 3.03 12.54
CA PRO A 77 -0.36 4.48 12.57
C PRO A 77 -0.83 5.00 11.20
N ALA A 78 -1.87 5.82 11.20
CA ALA A 78 -2.38 6.46 9.99
C ALA A 78 -1.78 7.86 9.87
N GLY A 79 -1.04 8.09 8.80
CA GLY A 79 -0.59 9.42 8.43
C GLY A 79 -1.72 10.28 7.85
N PRO A 80 -1.44 11.55 7.54
CA PRO A 80 -2.41 12.46 6.91
C PRO A 80 -2.77 12.00 5.48
N PRO A 81 -3.84 12.51 4.86
CA PRO A 81 -4.11 12.24 3.45
C PRO A 81 -3.00 12.74 2.53
N ILE A 82 -2.83 12.09 1.38
CA ILE A 82 -1.93 12.51 0.30
C ILE A 82 -2.40 13.85 -0.28
N GLY A 83 -1.44 14.75 -0.53
CA GLY A 83 -1.65 16.11 -1.00
C GLY A 83 -1.73 17.13 0.14
N THR A 84 -1.49 16.73 1.39
CA THR A 84 -1.41 17.65 2.52
C THR A 84 -0.01 18.24 2.72
N GLY A 85 1.03 17.54 2.24
CA GLY A 85 2.43 17.94 2.45
C GLY A 85 2.91 17.81 3.89
N LEU A 86 2.10 17.26 4.79
CA LEU A 86 2.40 17.11 6.21
C LEU A 86 3.38 15.95 6.49
N GLY A 87 3.42 14.94 5.63
CA GLY A 87 4.32 13.79 5.79
C GLY A 87 4.05 12.95 7.04
N GLY A 88 5.11 12.38 7.63
CA GLY A 88 5.02 11.61 8.89
C GLY A 88 4.42 10.20 8.75
N TYR A 89 4.51 9.60 7.57
CA TYR A 89 4.02 8.24 7.35
C TYR A 89 4.90 7.21 8.06
N GLU A 90 4.25 6.26 8.74
CA GLU A 90 4.90 5.14 9.41
C GLU A 90 4.49 3.82 8.76
N SER A 91 5.36 2.81 8.92
CA SER A 91 5.08 1.47 8.42
C SER A 91 5.02 0.44 9.54
N LEU A 92 4.15 -0.55 9.35
CA LEU A 92 4.00 -1.71 10.22
C LEU A 92 4.32 -2.97 9.42
N THR A 93 5.26 -3.77 9.93
CA THR A 93 5.55 -5.11 9.39
C THR A 93 4.95 -6.18 10.28
N VAL A 94 4.16 -7.07 9.68
CA VAL A 94 3.55 -8.21 10.36
C VAL A 94 3.91 -9.51 9.66
N ARG A 95 3.98 -10.61 10.43
CA ARG A 95 3.98 -11.95 9.83
C ARG A 95 2.58 -12.30 9.35
N MET A 96 2.51 -12.85 8.14
CA MET A 96 1.30 -13.42 7.58
C MET A 96 1.28 -14.91 7.84
N ASP A 97 0.13 -15.42 8.27
CA ASP A 97 -0.06 -16.85 8.37
C ASP A 97 -0.10 -17.47 6.97
N ARG A 98 0.47 -18.66 6.82
CA ARG A 98 0.48 -19.36 5.53
C ARG A 98 -0.95 -19.52 5.02
N GLY A 99 -1.18 -19.14 3.76
CA GLY A 99 -2.49 -19.22 3.12
C GLY A 99 -3.45 -18.08 3.44
N THR A 100 -3.03 -17.04 4.17
CA THR A 100 -3.82 -15.82 4.36
C THR A 100 -4.16 -15.22 2.99
N ARG A 101 -5.46 -15.04 2.71
CA ARG A 101 -5.96 -14.49 1.44
C ARG A 101 -6.42 -13.05 1.68
N GLY A 102 -5.57 -12.12 1.29
CA GLY A 102 -5.91 -10.70 1.21
C GLY A 102 -5.66 -9.90 2.49
N CYS A 103 -5.42 -8.61 2.27
CA CYS A 103 -5.27 -7.55 3.25
C CYS A 103 -6.16 -6.42 2.72
N SER A 104 -7.42 -6.37 3.14
CA SER A 104 -8.42 -5.43 2.64
C SER A 104 -9.00 -4.58 3.75
N THR A 105 -9.29 -3.32 3.48
CA THR A 105 -10.35 -2.63 4.24
C THR A 105 -11.71 -3.14 3.75
N PRO A 106 -12.79 -2.98 4.54
CA PRO A 106 -14.13 -3.43 4.18
C PRO A 106 -14.64 -2.95 2.80
N THR A 107 -14.03 -1.92 2.21
CA THR A 107 -14.41 -1.30 0.93
C THR A 107 -13.60 -1.75 -0.29
N ALA A 108 -12.59 -2.61 -0.16
CA ALA A 108 -11.75 -3.01 -1.30
C ALA A 108 -11.41 -4.52 -1.26
N TRP A 109 -12.22 -5.34 -1.91
CA TRP A 109 -11.95 -6.77 -2.07
C TRP A 109 -10.79 -7.01 -3.04
N TRP A 110 -9.71 -7.64 -2.57
CA TRP A 110 -8.64 -8.12 -3.44
C TRP A 110 -8.91 -9.58 -3.79
N ASN A 111 -9.61 -9.79 -4.91
CA ASN A 111 -9.68 -11.08 -5.60
C ASN A 111 -9.46 -10.81 -7.10
N ASP A 112 -8.34 -11.31 -7.63
CA ASP A 112 -8.07 -11.65 -9.04
C ASP A 112 -8.32 -10.64 -10.20
N ALA A 113 -8.54 -9.34 -9.95
CA ALA A 113 -8.90 -8.36 -11.00
C ALA A 113 -7.92 -7.19 -11.19
N ALA A 114 -6.61 -7.39 -11.05
CA ALA A 114 -5.59 -6.42 -11.49
C ALA A 114 -4.65 -6.96 -12.56
N GLN A 115 -5.08 -7.99 -13.30
CA GLN A 115 -4.46 -8.38 -14.56
C GLN A 115 -5.25 -7.77 -15.74
N THR A 116 -5.00 -6.48 -15.99
CA THR A 116 -5.09 -5.77 -17.27
C THR A 116 -4.59 -4.35 -16.96
N SER A 117 -3.37 -3.95 -17.31
CA SER A 117 -2.78 -3.99 -18.64
C SER A 117 -1.25 -4.16 -18.58
N ASN A 118 -0.77 -5.23 -19.20
CA ASN A 118 0.50 -5.30 -19.93
C ASN A 118 1.81 -4.86 -19.24
N THR A 119 2.10 -5.34 -18.03
CA THR A 119 3.49 -5.40 -17.57
C THR A 119 3.74 -6.74 -16.90
N ARG A 120 4.44 -7.60 -17.63
CA ARG A 120 5.06 -8.84 -17.14
C ARG A 120 5.71 -8.53 -15.79
N CYS A 121 5.16 -9.08 -14.71
CA CYS A 121 5.80 -9.06 -13.41
C CYS A 121 7.05 -9.94 -13.53
N ARG A 122 8.17 -9.36 -13.97
CA ARG A 122 9.47 -10.00 -13.86
C ARG A 122 9.75 -10.09 -12.38
N ARG A 123 9.66 -11.32 -11.88
CA ARG A 123 10.21 -11.79 -10.61
C ARG A 123 11.62 -11.20 -10.47
N LEU A 124 11.77 -10.10 -9.73
CA LEU A 124 13.07 -9.62 -9.26
C LEU A 124 13.51 -10.61 -8.18
N ARG A 125 14.04 -11.75 -8.64
CA ARG A 125 14.93 -12.58 -7.85
C ARG A 125 16.20 -11.75 -7.67
N ARG A 126 16.66 -11.61 -6.42
CA ARG A 126 18.09 -11.46 -6.19
C ARG A 126 18.80 -12.72 -6.68
#